data_AF-A0A2N5UMS2-F1
#
_entry.id   AF-A0A2N5UMS2-F1
#
_cell.length_a   1.000
_cell.length_b   1.000
_cell.length_c   1.000
_cell.angle_alpha   90.00
_cell.angle_beta   90.00
_cell.angle_gamma   90.00
#
_symmetry.space_group_name_H-M   'P 1'
#
loop_
_entity.id
_entity.type
_entity.pdbx_description
1 polymer ?
#
loop_
_entity_poly.entity_id
_entity_poly.type
_entity_poly.pdbx_seq_one_letter_code
_entity_poly.pdbx_strand_id
1 'polypeptide(L)'
;MEPISQEGILHTAAPTELNKQPEMEVPPEHLGDLDHQTSPVSEACDTSGNLGHTLGNEKENHLDDDGDDDDDDASRPIRDKTGKPFEVYDWSFLREDPENKKTAQNQRKFLRYLNKCQRKKDKKYGFSISRDQAAPFLTDFSRRYKKLHEFSFDVEAVEQVRNSHFYDILLGISNRRIDLGRYQTFSREIVGKLIRRVRKHLQAANISFIVLSKRVKLIKKFIADVTKISHILIVIVLSLYKEHEQDVLTERQVQEILDFLRDLWFRLERQSAFEGENWAMRVHKTLKADGRFGLKLAGKKEARYRLCRNFVNCWIKHKNMDVKTEDGKMVHEGTFIHLIHKILYFSN
;
A
#
# COMPACT_ATOMS: atom_id res chain seq x y z
N MET A 1 -12.79 -48.50 60.71
CA MET A 1 -13.11 -48.49 59.27
C MET A 1 -11.79 -48.47 58.53
N GLU A 2 -11.55 -49.55 57.81
CA GLU A 2 -10.35 -49.86 57.03
C GLU A 2 -10.14 -48.91 55.82
N PRO A 3 -8.91 -48.87 55.27
CA PRO A 3 -8.53 -48.03 54.13
C PRO A 3 -8.67 -48.80 52.79
N ILE A 4 -8.89 -48.09 51.67
CA ILE A 4 -8.72 -48.66 50.33
C ILE A 4 -7.96 -47.69 49.42
N SER A 5 -6.88 -48.26 48.87
CA SER A 5 -5.91 -47.78 47.87
C SER A 5 -6.50 -47.59 46.46
N GLN A 6 -5.76 -46.86 45.60
CA GLN A 6 -5.28 -47.30 44.27
C GLN A 6 -4.57 -46.12 43.56
N GLU A 7 -3.26 -46.21 43.26
CA GLU A 7 -2.66 -46.62 41.96
C GLU A 7 -3.03 -45.63 40.81
N GLY A 8 -2.14 -44.98 40.05
CA GLY A 8 -0.73 -45.21 39.76
C GLY A 8 -0.55 -45.85 38.39
N ILE A 9 -0.54 -45.09 37.28
CA ILE A 9 0.02 -45.54 35.99
C ILE A 9 0.74 -44.39 35.27
N LEU A 10 2.06 -44.55 35.17
CA LEU A 10 2.96 -43.89 34.21
C LEU A 10 2.82 -44.56 32.83
N HIS A 11 2.77 -43.77 31.76
CA HIS A 11 3.14 -44.25 30.42
C HIS A 11 4.35 -43.47 29.89
N THR A 12 5.46 -44.18 29.88
CA THR A 12 6.69 -43.97 29.11
C THR A 12 6.41 -44.09 27.61
N ALA A 13 6.92 -43.15 26.82
CA ALA A 13 7.06 -43.30 25.38
C ALA A 13 8.52 -43.04 24.98
N ALA A 14 9.16 -44.09 24.47
CA ALA A 14 10.48 -44.05 23.84
C ALA A 14 10.31 -44.03 22.29
N PRO A 15 11.35 -43.64 21.53
CA PRO A 15 11.24 -43.17 20.16
C PRO A 15 11.57 -44.25 19.12
N THR A 16 10.95 -44.18 17.93
CA THR A 16 11.29 -45.03 16.78
C THR A 16 11.64 -44.20 15.55
N GLU A 17 12.95 -44.20 15.29
CA GLU A 17 13.66 -44.39 14.02
C GLU A 17 13.27 -43.66 12.72
N LEU A 18 14.25 -42.86 12.27
CA LEU A 18 14.91 -42.88 10.96
C LEU A 18 14.11 -43.41 9.75
N ASN A 19 13.79 -42.48 8.84
CA ASN A 19 13.55 -42.81 7.44
C ASN A 19 14.61 -42.11 6.56
N LYS A 20 15.47 -42.91 5.93
CA LYS A 20 16.51 -42.49 4.97
C LYS A 20 15.85 -42.13 3.63
N GLN A 21 16.17 -40.96 3.09
CA GLN A 21 15.88 -40.61 1.69
C GLN A 21 16.99 -41.15 0.77
N PRO A 22 16.66 -41.60 -0.45
CA PRO A 22 17.67 -41.94 -1.44
C PRO A 22 18.15 -40.71 -2.20
N GLU A 23 19.48 -40.63 -2.35
CA GLU A 23 20.22 -39.73 -3.23
C GLU A 23 19.83 -39.97 -4.69
N MET A 24 19.59 -38.89 -5.45
CA MET A 24 19.58 -38.93 -6.90
C MET A 24 20.79 -38.16 -7.42
N GLU A 25 21.62 -38.89 -8.15
CA GLU A 25 22.78 -38.43 -8.90
C GLU A 25 22.40 -37.35 -9.93
N VAL A 26 23.24 -36.32 -10.00
CA VAL A 26 23.24 -35.29 -11.04
C VAL A 26 24.41 -35.58 -11.98
N PRO A 27 24.21 -35.73 -13.30
CA PRO A 27 25.31 -35.77 -14.25
C PRO A 27 25.69 -34.34 -14.74
N PRO A 28 26.96 -34.12 -15.13
CA PRO A 28 27.54 -32.78 -15.26
C PRO A 28 27.56 -32.23 -16.70
N GLU A 29 27.71 -30.90 -16.75
CA GLU A 29 28.40 -30.07 -17.76
C GLU A 29 27.92 -30.01 -19.21
N HIS A 30 27.56 -28.79 -19.65
CA HIS A 30 28.10 -28.23 -20.90
C HIS A 30 28.35 -26.73 -20.75
N LEU A 31 29.65 -26.39 -20.77
CA LEU A 31 30.23 -25.08 -21.00
C LEU A 31 29.97 -24.66 -22.46
N GLY A 32 29.62 -23.40 -22.65
CA GLY A 32 29.55 -22.75 -23.95
C GLY A 32 29.75 -21.26 -23.76
N ASP A 33 31.02 -20.85 -23.85
CA ASP A 33 31.44 -19.47 -24.07
C ASP A 33 30.77 -18.90 -25.33
N LEU A 34 30.41 -17.62 -25.30
CA LEU A 34 30.49 -16.74 -26.47
C LEU A 34 30.38 -15.28 -26.02
N ASP A 35 31.53 -14.61 -26.08
CA ASP A 35 31.66 -13.17 -26.22
C ASP A 35 30.79 -12.65 -27.37
N HIS A 36 30.17 -11.49 -27.19
CA HIS A 36 30.43 -10.35 -28.07
C HIS A 36 29.90 -9.03 -27.50
N GLN A 37 30.83 -8.09 -27.44
CA GLN A 37 30.63 -6.65 -27.39
C GLN A 37 29.64 -6.19 -28.48
N THR A 38 28.78 -5.22 -28.16
CA THR A 38 28.66 -3.91 -28.85
C THR A 38 27.43 -3.16 -28.33
N SER A 39 27.64 -2.12 -27.54
CA SER A 39 26.92 -0.83 -27.71
C SER A 39 27.57 -0.11 -28.91
N PRO A 40 26.94 0.84 -29.65
CA PRO A 40 26.26 2.00 -29.06
C PRO A 40 25.11 2.62 -29.89
N VAL A 41 24.69 3.80 -29.43
CA VAL A 41 24.18 4.97 -30.17
C VAL A 41 22.70 5.31 -29.96
N SER A 42 22.58 6.35 -29.14
CA SER A 42 21.57 7.40 -29.05
C SER A 42 21.12 7.96 -30.41
N GLU A 43 19.82 7.92 -30.67
CA GLU A 43 19.17 8.75 -31.69
C GLU A 43 18.51 9.98 -31.05
N ALA A 44 19.02 11.14 -31.43
CA ALA A 44 18.37 12.43 -31.30
C ALA A 44 17.44 12.63 -32.51
N CYS A 45 16.19 13.02 -32.27
CA CYS A 45 15.27 13.49 -33.31
C CYS A 45 15.31 15.02 -33.34
N ASP A 46 16.14 15.56 -34.22
CA ASP A 46 15.94 16.89 -34.81
C ASP A 46 15.18 16.74 -36.11
N THR A 47 14.05 17.43 -36.25
CA THR A 47 13.53 17.82 -37.56
C THR A 47 13.07 19.27 -37.51
N SER A 48 13.88 20.12 -38.14
CA SER A 48 13.51 21.44 -38.60
C SER A 48 12.45 21.33 -39.71
N GLY A 49 11.41 22.15 -39.63
CA GLY A 49 10.51 22.46 -40.73
C GLY A 49 10.18 23.94 -40.67
N ASN A 50 10.93 24.72 -41.45
CA ASN A 50 10.78 26.16 -41.59
C ASN A 50 9.76 26.50 -42.70
N LEU A 51 9.26 27.74 -42.65
CA LEU A 51 8.55 28.54 -43.68
C LEU A 51 7.04 28.71 -43.56
N GLY A 52 6.64 29.98 -43.43
CA GLY A 52 5.30 30.47 -43.75
C GLY A 52 4.91 31.79 -43.09
N HIS A 53 5.68 32.86 -43.28
CA HIS A 53 5.24 34.22 -42.98
C HIS A 53 4.15 34.67 -43.98
N THR A 54 3.00 35.10 -43.48
CA THR A 54 2.17 36.12 -44.15
C THR A 54 1.42 36.95 -43.11
N LEU A 55 1.57 38.27 -43.23
CA LEU A 55 0.92 39.33 -42.47
C LEU A 55 -0.56 39.48 -42.88
N GLY A 56 -1.41 39.85 -41.91
CA GLY A 56 -2.78 40.29 -42.16
C GLY A 56 -3.42 40.82 -40.88
N ASN A 57 -3.59 42.15 -40.83
CA ASN A 57 -4.09 42.97 -39.73
C ASN A 57 -5.59 42.76 -39.40
N GLU A 58 -5.91 43.14 -38.15
CA GLU A 58 -7.14 43.80 -37.68
C GLU A 58 -8.47 43.03 -37.72
N LYS A 59 -9.01 42.74 -36.52
CA LYS A 59 -10.15 43.48 -35.95
C LYS A 59 -10.45 43.05 -34.52
N GLU A 60 -10.59 44.07 -33.67
CA GLU A 60 -11.23 44.02 -32.36
C GLU A 60 -12.63 43.39 -32.48
N ASN A 61 -12.96 42.53 -31.53
CA ASN A 61 -14.32 42.41 -31.00
C ASN A 61 -14.24 42.03 -29.53
N HIS A 62 -14.58 43.03 -28.73
CA HIS A 62 -15.00 42.97 -27.34
C HIS A 62 -16.22 42.06 -27.21
N LEU A 63 -16.08 40.99 -26.41
CA LEU A 63 -17.18 40.25 -25.81
C LEU A 63 -16.77 39.93 -24.38
N ASP A 64 -17.47 40.55 -23.45
CA ASP A 64 -17.58 40.10 -22.08
C ASP A 64 -18.17 38.67 -22.11
N ASP A 65 -17.44 37.71 -21.54
CA ASP A 65 -17.99 36.39 -21.24
C ASP A 65 -17.76 36.13 -19.75
N ASP A 66 -18.88 36.15 -19.05
CA ASP A 66 -19.04 35.83 -17.64
C ASP A 66 -18.73 34.36 -17.39
N GLY A 67 -17.85 34.10 -16.43
CA GLY A 67 -17.88 32.87 -15.63
C GLY A 67 -16.80 31.84 -15.97
N ASP A 68 -15.67 31.95 -15.27
CA ASP A 68 -14.78 30.81 -15.01
C ASP A 68 -14.34 30.88 -13.53
N ASP A 69 -15.31 30.70 -12.63
CA ASP A 69 -15.09 30.36 -11.20
C ASP A 69 -15.03 28.83 -11.01
N ASP A 70 -14.55 28.08 -12.01
CA ASP A 70 -14.48 26.60 -11.95
C ASP A 70 -13.17 26.06 -11.35
N ASP A 71 -12.23 26.93 -10.97
CA ASP A 71 -10.96 26.51 -10.33
C ASP A 71 -11.09 26.25 -8.81
N ASP A 72 -12.23 26.56 -8.18
CA ASP A 72 -12.40 26.51 -6.73
C ASP A 72 -12.88 25.15 -6.18
N ASP A 73 -13.24 24.19 -7.06
CA ASP A 73 -13.71 22.86 -6.63
C ASP A 73 -12.56 21.92 -6.24
N ALA A 74 -11.39 22.04 -6.89
CA ALA A 74 -10.26 21.12 -6.70
C ALA A 74 -9.60 21.24 -5.30
N SER A 75 -9.74 22.40 -4.65
CA SER A 75 -9.19 22.67 -3.31
C SER A 75 -10.15 22.27 -2.18
N ARG A 76 -11.32 21.72 -2.49
CA ARG A 76 -12.30 21.39 -1.45
C ARG A 76 -11.78 20.31 -0.51
N PRO A 77 -11.82 20.54 0.82
CA PRO A 77 -11.40 19.55 1.79
C PRO A 77 -12.39 18.38 1.84
N ILE A 78 -11.86 17.17 1.93
CA ILE A 78 -12.64 15.98 2.25
C ILE A 78 -13.25 16.18 3.63
N ARG A 79 -14.58 16.06 3.68
CA ARG A 79 -15.31 16.04 4.94
C ARG A 79 -15.66 14.62 5.32
N ASP A 80 -15.43 14.28 6.57
CA ASP A 80 -15.87 13.00 7.10
C ASP A 80 -17.39 12.98 7.31
N LYS A 81 -17.94 11.87 7.80
CA LYS A 81 -19.38 11.72 8.04
C LYS A 81 -19.97 12.73 9.04
N THR A 82 -19.14 13.40 9.84
CA THR A 82 -19.56 14.45 10.77
C THR A 82 -19.49 15.84 10.16
N GLY A 83 -19.11 15.95 8.89
CA GLY A 83 -18.93 17.22 8.18
C GLY A 83 -17.61 17.92 8.48
N LYS A 84 -16.72 17.32 9.29
CA LYS A 84 -15.43 17.91 9.65
C LYS A 84 -14.38 17.63 8.58
N PRO A 85 -13.51 18.60 8.25
CA PRO A 85 -12.37 18.37 7.37
C PRO A 85 -11.51 17.21 7.85
N PHE A 86 -10.99 16.42 6.92
CA PHE A 86 -10.04 15.36 7.20
C PHE A 86 -8.66 15.97 7.44
N GLU A 87 -8.32 16.23 8.70
CA GLU A 87 -7.01 16.77 9.10
C GLU A 87 -5.92 15.70 8.99
N VAL A 88 -5.01 15.86 8.02
CA VAL A 88 -4.02 14.82 7.67
C VAL A 88 -2.88 14.70 8.68
N TYR A 89 -2.67 15.72 9.52
CA TYR A 89 -1.64 15.74 10.56
C TYR A 89 -2.18 15.50 11.98
N ASP A 90 -3.50 15.41 12.13
CA ASP A 90 -4.11 14.85 13.33
C ASP A 90 -4.28 13.34 13.18
N TRP A 91 -3.33 12.59 13.75
CA TRP A 91 -3.34 11.14 13.75
C TRP A 91 -4.60 10.51 14.36
N SER A 92 -5.51 11.28 14.97
CA SER A 92 -6.82 10.80 15.39
C SER A 92 -7.63 10.11 14.29
N PHE A 93 -7.40 10.44 13.02
CA PHE A 93 -8.08 9.79 11.90
C PHE A 93 -7.81 8.27 11.82
N LEU A 94 -6.74 7.78 12.46
CA LEU A 94 -6.40 6.36 12.53
C LEU A 94 -7.13 5.57 13.63
N ARG A 95 -7.92 6.24 14.47
CA ARG A 95 -8.69 5.56 15.52
C ARG A 95 -9.99 5.02 14.94
N GLU A 96 -10.22 3.72 15.08
CA GLU A 96 -11.49 3.09 14.71
C GLU A 96 -12.63 3.56 15.61
N ASP A 97 -12.35 3.69 16.91
CA ASP A 97 -13.23 4.23 17.93
C ASP A 97 -12.64 5.54 18.51
N PRO A 98 -13.08 6.71 18.01
CA PRO A 98 -12.58 8.00 18.47
C PRO A 98 -12.86 8.31 19.94
N GLU A 99 -13.92 7.70 20.51
CA GLU A 99 -14.39 7.94 21.88
C GLU A 99 -13.64 7.10 22.92
N ASN A 100 -12.87 6.10 22.48
CA ASN A 100 -12.06 5.27 23.35
C ASN A 100 -10.90 6.07 23.95
N LYS A 101 -11.08 6.51 25.19
CA LYS A 101 -10.09 7.29 25.96
C LYS A 101 -8.75 6.56 26.14
N LYS A 102 -8.77 5.23 26.31
CA LYS A 102 -7.55 4.42 26.48
C LYS A 102 -6.72 4.43 25.20
N THR A 103 -7.36 4.19 24.06
CA THR A 103 -6.70 4.22 22.76
C THR A 103 -6.18 5.62 22.42
N ALA A 104 -6.96 6.67 22.70
CA ALA A 104 -6.49 8.06 22.54
C ALA A 104 -5.27 8.39 23.42
N GLN A 105 -5.25 7.90 24.67
CA GLN A 105 -4.10 8.08 25.57
C GLN A 105 -2.86 7.32 25.08
N ASN A 106 -3.02 6.06 24.65
CA ASN A 106 -1.96 5.23 24.10
C ASN A 106 -1.33 5.87 22.86
N GLN A 107 -2.17 6.35 21.94
CA GLN A 107 -1.73 7.07 20.75
C GLN A 107 -0.92 8.32 21.12
N ARG A 108 -1.46 9.19 21.98
CA ARG A 108 -0.77 10.41 22.43
C ARG A 108 0.58 10.10 23.09
N LYS A 109 0.64 9.04 23.91
CA LYS A 109 1.86 8.59 24.56
C LYS A 109 2.92 8.14 23.53
N PHE A 110 2.50 7.38 22.52
CA PHE A 110 3.38 6.92 21.46
C PHE A 110 3.87 8.06 20.55
N LEU A 111 2.98 8.97 20.11
CA LEU A 111 3.38 10.13 19.30
C LEU A 111 4.36 11.04 20.06
N ARG A 112 4.14 11.23 21.38
CA ARG A 112 5.10 11.95 22.24
C ARG A 112 6.46 11.27 22.29
N TYR A 113 6.51 9.94 22.30
CA TYR A 113 7.76 9.19 22.19
C TYR A 113 8.43 9.42 20.83
N LEU A 114 7.68 9.35 19.72
CA LEU A 114 8.24 9.60 18.39
C LEU A 114 8.81 11.03 18.28
N ASN A 115 8.15 12.04 18.82
CA ASN A 115 8.68 13.41 18.89
C ASN A 115 9.98 13.54 19.70
N LYS A 116 10.28 12.63 20.64
CA LYS A 116 11.59 12.58 21.34
C LYS A 116 12.69 11.96 20.48
N CYS A 117 12.34 11.24 19.42
CA CYS A 117 13.29 10.73 18.43
C CYS A 117 13.63 11.77 17.35
N GLN A 118 12.88 12.87 17.27
CA GLN A 118 13.15 13.94 16.30
C GLN A 118 14.25 14.87 16.80
N ARG A 119 15.16 15.23 15.89
CA ARG A 119 16.21 16.25 16.14
C ARG A 119 15.63 17.66 16.12
N LYS A 120 14.73 17.92 15.16
CA LYS A 120 13.96 19.16 15.02
C LYS A 120 12.49 18.83 15.19
N LYS A 121 11.83 19.50 16.12
CA LYS A 121 10.39 19.31 16.37
C LYS A 121 9.60 20.32 15.58
N ASP A 122 8.61 19.84 14.85
CA ASP A 122 7.55 20.73 14.38
C ASP A 122 6.58 20.99 15.54
N LYS A 123 6.42 22.26 15.93
CA LYS A 123 5.51 22.63 17.03
C LYS A 123 4.06 22.74 16.55
N LYS A 124 3.81 22.82 15.25
CA LYS A 124 2.47 23.03 14.69
C LYS A 124 1.67 21.73 14.62
N TYR A 125 2.32 20.59 14.38
CA TYR A 125 1.64 19.31 14.14
C TYR A 125 1.93 18.26 15.23
N GLY A 126 1.03 17.29 15.37
CA GLY A 126 1.15 16.24 16.39
C GLY A 126 2.41 15.37 16.26
N PHE A 127 2.74 14.94 15.03
CA PHE A 127 3.99 14.26 14.67
C PHE A 127 4.11 14.16 13.14
N SER A 128 5.23 14.56 12.58
CA SER A 128 5.60 14.35 11.17
C SER A 128 7.11 14.49 11.00
N ILE A 129 7.70 13.86 9.98
CA ILE A 129 9.13 13.80 9.75
C ILE A 129 9.42 14.48 8.42
N SER A 130 10.16 15.58 8.40
CA SER A 130 10.60 16.17 7.14
C SER A 130 11.53 15.20 6.38
N ARG A 131 11.49 15.24 5.04
CA ARG A 131 12.26 14.32 4.17
C ARG A 131 13.75 14.30 4.48
N ASP A 132 14.34 15.46 4.70
CA ASP A 132 15.75 15.64 5.05
C ASP A 132 16.12 15.01 6.41
N GLN A 133 15.14 14.84 7.31
CA GLN A 133 15.32 14.23 8.62
C GLN A 133 14.86 12.75 8.67
N ALA A 134 14.29 12.23 7.59
CA ALA A 134 13.73 10.87 7.56
C ALA A 134 14.77 9.79 7.85
N ALA A 135 15.94 9.88 7.22
CA ALA A 135 17.01 8.89 7.40
C ALA A 135 17.59 8.86 8.82
N PRO A 136 18.03 9.99 9.41
CA PRO A 136 18.50 9.99 10.79
C PRO A 136 17.39 9.61 11.77
N PHE A 137 16.14 10.05 11.55
CA PHE A 137 15.02 9.68 12.40
C PHE A 137 14.78 8.16 12.42
N LEU A 138 14.67 7.52 11.26
CA LEU A 138 14.39 6.09 11.16
C LEU A 138 15.54 5.26 11.75
N THR A 139 16.79 5.69 11.57
CA THR A 139 17.96 5.08 12.22
C THR A 139 17.87 5.18 13.75
N ASP A 140 17.55 6.36 14.28
CA ASP A 140 17.41 6.58 15.73
C ASP A 140 16.23 5.83 16.33
N PHE A 141 15.09 5.84 15.64
CA PHE A 141 13.92 5.05 15.99
C PHE A 141 14.29 3.56 16.04
N SER A 142 14.96 3.05 14.99
CA SER A 142 15.41 1.65 14.87
C SER A 142 16.28 1.21 16.05
N ARG A 143 17.22 2.08 16.44
CA ARG A 143 18.13 1.84 17.55
C ARG A 143 17.44 1.87 18.91
N ARG A 144 16.52 2.82 19.13
CA ARG A 144 15.85 3.03 20.43
C ARG A 144 14.73 2.02 20.67
N TYR A 145 13.94 1.66 19.66
CA TYR A 145 12.78 0.79 19.87
C TYR A 145 13.19 -0.59 20.41
N LYS A 146 14.36 -1.11 20.00
CA LYS A 146 14.88 -2.41 20.49
C LYS A 146 15.10 -2.44 22.00
N LYS A 147 15.17 -1.27 22.65
CA LYS A 147 15.45 -1.12 24.08
C LYS A 147 14.22 -0.71 24.91
N LEU A 148 13.09 -0.37 24.27
CA LEU A 148 11.89 0.07 24.98
C LEU A 148 10.81 -1.02 24.99
N HIS A 149 10.70 -1.71 26.13
CA HIS A 149 9.61 -2.64 26.42
C HIS A 149 8.24 -1.94 26.45
N GLU A 150 8.19 -0.66 26.82
CA GLU A 150 6.93 0.11 26.90
C GLU A 150 6.17 0.22 25.57
N PHE A 151 6.88 0.13 24.45
CA PHE A 151 6.29 0.15 23.12
C PHE A 151 6.56 -1.14 22.35
N SER A 152 6.88 -2.25 23.01
CA SER A 152 6.90 -3.54 22.32
C SER A 152 5.49 -3.87 21.83
N PHE A 153 5.40 -4.56 20.69
CA PHE A 153 4.17 -5.29 20.42
C PHE A 153 4.04 -6.35 21.51
N ASP A 154 2.83 -6.68 21.96
CA ASP A 154 2.67 -8.00 22.59
C ASP A 154 3.13 -9.03 21.56
N VAL A 155 4.26 -9.68 21.87
CA VAL A 155 5.15 -10.36 20.92
C VAL A 155 4.51 -11.62 20.32
N GLU A 156 3.27 -11.94 20.69
CA GLU A 156 2.65 -13.24 20.42
C GLU A 156 1.84 -13.32 19.13
N ALA A 157 1.46 -12.19 18.52
CA ALA A 157 0.72 -12.24 17.26
C ALA A 157 1.63 -12.51 16.06
N VAL A 158 1.52 -13.72 15.50
CA VAL A 158 2.14 -14.12 14.23
C VAL A 158 1.88 -13.05 13.16
N GLU A 159 2.88 -12.74 12.33
CA GLU A 159 2.84 -11.66 11.32
C GLU A 159 1.57 -11.68 10.46
N GLN A 160 1.05 -12.87 10.15
CA GLN A 160 -0.19 -13.05 9.39
C GLN A 160 -1.43 -12.52 10.13
N VAL A 161 -1.56 -12.83 11.43
CA VAL A 161 -2.66 -12.35 12.28
C VAL A 161 -2.62 -10.84 12.36
N ARG A 162 -1.43 -10.27 12.62
CA ARG A 162 -1.23 -8.83 12.68
C ARG A 162 -1.59 -8.14 11.36
N ASN A 163 -1.11 -8.66 10.23
CA ASN A 163 -1.41 -8.10 8.91
C ASN A 163 -2.91 -8.19 8.58
N SER A 164 -3.60 -9.28 9.00
CA SER A 164 -5.05 -9.38 8.87
C SER A 164 -5.80 -8.36 9.73
N HIS A 165 -5.30 -8.06 10.93
CA HIS A 165 -5.91 -7.07 11.80
C HIS A 165 -5.75 -5.64 11.25
N PHE A 166 -4.54 -5.27 10.81
CA PHE A 166 -4.32 -3.97 10.15
C PHE A 166 -5.11 -3.81 8.86
N TYR A 167 -5.31 -4.90 8.11
CA TYR A 167 -6.20 -4.91 6.96
C TYR A 167 -7.62 -4.45 7.33
N ASP A 168 -8.18 -5.01 8.41
CA ASP A 168 -9.55 -4.69 8.84
C ASP A 168 -9.66 -3.25 9.33
N ILE A 169 -8.72 -2.80 10.17
CA ILE A 169 -8.64 -1.42 10.67
C ILE A 169 -8.62 -0.42 9.51
N LEU A 170 -7.66 -0.58 8.58
CA LEU A 170 -7.48 0.36 7.48
C LEU A 170 -8.64 0.37 6.50
N LEU A 171 -9.23 -0.80 6.23
CA LEU A 171 -10.44 -0.89 5.41
C LEU A 171 -11.61 -0.18 6.08
N GLY A 172 -11.77 -0.36 7.40
CA GLY A 172 -12.76 0.33 8.22
C GLY A 172 -12.61 1.85 8.15
N ILE A 173 -11.41 2.37 8.39
CA ILE A 173 -11.08 3.80 8.30
C ILE A 173 -11.37 4.33 6.90
N SER A 174 -10.87 3.67 5.85
CA SER A 174 -11.07 4.09 4.46
C SER A 174 -12.56 4.19 4.10
N ASN A 175 -13.35 3.18 4.45
CA ASN A 175 -14.80 3.17 4.20
C ASN A 175 -15.56 4.24 4.99
N ARG A 176 -15.14 4.55 6.22
CA ARG A 176 -15.86 5.50 7.07
C ARG A 176 -15.49 6.95 6.81
N ARG A 177 -14.23 7.23 6.46
CA ARG A 177 -13.68 8.60 6.43
C ARG A 177 -13.51 9.17 5.03
N ILE A 178 -13.09 8.36 4.06
CA ILE A 178 -12.78 8.83 2.70
C ILE A 178 -13.91 8.50 1.73
N ASP A 179 -14.53 7.32 1.92
CA ASP A 179 -15.58 6.79 1.06
C ASP A 179 -15.24 6.87 -0.44
N LEU A 180 -14.18 6.16 -0.85
CA LEU A 180 -13.75 6.13 -2.25
C LEU A 180 -14.86 5.70 -3.23
N GLY A 181 -15.96 5.10 -2.75
CA GLY A 181 -17.09 4.69 -3.56
C GLY A 181 -17.72 5.82 -4.38
N ARG A 182 -17.65 7.07 -3.89
CA ARG A 182 -18.20 8.25 -4.57
C ARG A 182 -17.38 8.72 -5.77
N TYR A 183 -16.10 8.35 -5.85
CA TYR A 183 -15.21 8.79 -6.93
C TYR A 183 -15.39 7.93 -8.17
N GLN A 184 -15.54 8.57 -9.33
CA GLN A 184 -15.72 7.87 -10.60
C GLN A 184 -14.48 7.04 -10.97
N THR A 185 -13.28 7.58 -10.72
CA THR A 185 -11.99 6.90 -10.91
C THR A 185 -11.95 5.58 -10.16
N PHE A 186 -12.37 5.55 -8.89
CA PHE A 186 -12.45 4.31 -8.14
C PHE A 186 -13.55 3.37 -8.64
N SER A 187 -14.79 3.85 -8.70
CA SER A 187 -15.97 2.99 -8.88
C SER A 187 -16.14 2.49 -10.32
N ARG A 188 -15.99 3.39 -11.30
CA ARG A 188 -16.20 3.10 -12.72
C ARG A 188 -14.92 2.68 -13.41
N GLU A 189 -13.81 3.36 -13.15
CA GLU A 189 -12.57 3.11 -13.87
C GLU A 189 -11.80 1.93 -13.32
N ILE A 190 -11.38 1.97 -12.05
CA ILE A 190 -10.62 0.90 -11.42
C ILE A 190 -11.50 -0.34 -11.28
N VAL A 191 -12.51 -0.30 -10.41
CA VAL A 191 -13.32 -1.48 -10.10
C VAL A 191 -14.14 -1.91 -11.32
N GLY A 192 -14.82 -0.96 -11.98
CA GLY A 192 -15.69 -1.24 -13.10
C GLY A 192 -14.98 -1.81 -14.33
N LYS A 193 -13.94 -1.14 -14.85
CA LYS A 193 -13.24 -1.63 -16.07
C LYS A 193 -12.48 -2.93 -15.80
N LEU A 194 -11.78 -3.06 -14.67
CA LEU A 194 -11.06 -4.31 -14.36
C LEU A 194 -12.01 -5.49 -14.22
N ILE A 195 -13.16 -5.33 -13.56
CA ILE A 195 -14.12 -6.43 -13.40
C ILE A 195 -14.79 -6.83 -14.71
N ARG A 196 -15.04 -5.88 -15.62
CA ARG A 196 -15.48 -6.22 -16.98
C ARG A 196 -14.45 -7.09 -17.69
N ARG A 197 -13.15 -6.81 -17.56
CA ARG A 197 -12.08 -7.63 -18.16
C ARG A 197 -11.97 -9.00 -17.51
N VAL A 198 -11.97 -9.08 -16.18
CA VAL A 198 -11.98 -10.35 -15.42
C VAL A 198 -13.14 -11.23 -15.87
N ARG A 199 -14.34 -10.66 -16.02
CA ARG A 199 -15.54 -11.40 -16.45
C ARG A 199 -15.38 -11.96 -17.86
N LYS A 200 -14.82 -11.18 -18.80
CA LYS A 200 -14.53 -11.66 -20.16
C LYS A 200 -13.55 -12.85 -20.14
N HIS A 201 -12.46 -12.77 -19.37
CA HIS A 201 -11.51 -13.87 -19.24
C HIS A 201 -12.14 -15.13 -18.64
N LEU A 202 -12.94 -14.98 -17.58
CA LEU A 202 -13.63 -16.11 -16.96
C LEU A 202 -14.71 -16.73 -17.86
N GLN A 203 -15.43 -15.92 -18.64
CA GLN A 203 -16.43 -16.42 -19.59
C GLN A 203 -15.79 -17.23 -20.72
N ALA A 204 -14.64 -16.78 -21.23
CA ALA A 204 -13.87 -17.52 -22.24
C ALA A 204 -13.37 -18.89 -21.74
N ALA A 205 -13.24 -19.07 -20.41
CA ALA A 205 -12.81 -20.33 -19.80
C ALA A 205 -13.94 -21.37 -19.62
N ASN A 206 -15.15 -21.14 -20.16
CA ASN A 206 -16.30 -22.06 -20.12
C ASN A 206 -16.65 -22.61 -18.73
N ILE A 207 -16.45 -21.82 -17.66
CA ILE A 207 -16.81 -22.22 -16.30
C ILE A 207 -18.30 -22.03 -16.02
N SER A 208 -18.85 -22.81 -15.08
CA SER A 208 -20.26 -22.68 -14.68
C SER A 208 -20.61 -21.29 -14.15
N PHE A 209 -21.86 -20.86 -14.35
CA PHE A 209 -22.34 -19.54 -13.93
C PHE A 209 -22.17 -19.29 -12.42
N ILE A 210 -22.40 -20.31 -11.59
CA ILE A 210 -22.23 -20.22 -10.13
C ILE A 210 -20.77 -19.93 -9.77
N VAL A 211 -19.82 -20.64 -10.39
CA VAL A 211 -18.38 -20.46 -10.15
C VAL A 211 -17.93 -19.10 -10.68
N LEU A 212 -18.41 -18.69 -11.86
CA LEU A 212 -18.16 -17.37 -12.44
C LEU A 212 -18.58 -16.25 -11.48
N SER A 213 -19.82 -16.30 -10.99
CA SER A 213 -20.37 -15.29 -10.08
C SER A 213 -19.56 -15.18 -8.78
N LYS A 214 -19.23 -16.33 -8.16
CA LYS A 214 -18.39 -16.37 -6.95
C LYS A 214 -17.00 -15.77 -7.18
N ARG A 215 -16.33 -16.13 -8.28
CA ARG A 215 -14.99 -15.61 -8.61
C ARG A 215 -15.01 -14.11 -8.91
N VAL A 216 -15.98 -13.65 -9.70
CA VAL A 216 -16.15 -12.22 -10.00
C VAL A 216 -16.39 -11.42 -8.71
N LYS A 217 -17.26 -11.91 -7.81
CA LYS A 217 -17.51 -11.26 -6.51
C LYS A 217 -16.24 -11.18 -5.66
N LEU A 218 -15.47 -12.28 -5.59
CA LEU A 218 -14.22 -12.33 -4.86
C LEU A 218 -13.18 -11.34 -5.40
N ILE A 219 -12.97 -11.34 -6.72
CA ILE A 219 -12.00 -10.44 -7.38
C ILE A 219 -12.46 -8.99 -7.28
N LYS A 220 -13.76 -8.70 -7.39
CA LYS A 220 -14.33 -7.35 -7.17
C LYS A 220 -13.99 -6.84 -5.79
N LYS A 221 -14.23 -7.66 -4.76
CA LYS A 221 -13.88 -7.32 -3.38
C LYS A 221 -12.37 -7.13 -3.20
N PHE A 222 -11.57 -7.99 -3.83
CA PHE A 222 -10.10 -7.87 -3.80
C PHE A 222 -9.61 -6.53 -4.36
N ILE A 223 -10.02 -6.15 -5.57
CA ILE A 223 -9.61 -4.90 -6.22
C ILE A 223 -10.07 -3.70 -5.36
N ALA A 224 -11.32 -3.70 -4.94
CA ALA A 224 -11.90 -2.61 -4.16
C ALA A 224 -11.18 -2.43 -2.82
N ASP A 225 -11.01 -3.51 -2.05
CA ASP A 225 -10.41 -3.42 -0.72
C ASP A 225 -8.91 -3.05 -0.81
N VAL A 226 -8.15 -3.63 -1.75
CA VAL A 226 -6.72 -3.31 -1.92
C VAL A 226 -6.53 -1.85 -2.33
N THR A 227 -7.37 -1.32 -3.23
CA THR A 227 -7.29 0.09 -3.63
C THR A 227 -7.58 1.03 -2.47
N LYS A 228 -8.64 0.73 -1.68
CA LYS A 228 -9.02 1.50 -0.50
C LYS A 228 -7.94 1.55 0.57
N ILE A 229 -7.36 0.40 0.88
CA ILE A 229 -6.29 0.28 1.88
C ILE A 229 -5.00 0.94 1.38
N SER A 230 -4.64 0.75 0.11
CA SER A 230 -3.44 1.39 -0.47
C SER A 230 -3.57 2.91 -0.46
N HIS A 231 -4.75 3.44 -0.79
CA HIS A 231 -5.01 4.88 -0.75
C HIS A 231 -4.80 5.46 0.66
N ILE A 232 -5.43 4.88 1.69
CA ILE A 232 -5.25 5.39 3.07
C ILE A 232 -3.81 5.20 3.55
N LEU A 233 -3.12 4.13 3.15
CA LEU A 233 -1.70 3.97 3.46
C LEU A 233 -0.83 5.04 2.79
N ILE A 234 -1.11 5.41 1.54
CA ILE A 234 -0.42 6.53 0.87
C ILE A 234 -0.67 7.84 1.62
N VAL A 235 -1.91 8.12 2.04
CA VAL A 235 -2.22 9.28 2.89
C VAL A 235 -1.40 9.26 4.18
N ILE A 236 -1.28 8.12 4.86
CA ILE A 236 -0.42 7.95 6.05
C ILE A 236 1.05 8.24 5.74
N VAL A 237 1.56 7.77 4.60
CA VAL A 237 2.95 8.04 4.16
C VAL A 237 3.17 9.54 3.94
N LEU A 238 2.25 10.21 3.27
CA LEU A 238 2.31 11.65 3.03
C LEU A 238 2.22 12.44 4.35
N SER A 239 1.35 12.03 5.27
CA SER A 239 1.23 12.62 6.61
C SER A 239 2.52 12.46 7.42
N LEU A 240 3.09 11.25 7.36
CA LEU A 240 4.33 10.92 8.04
C LEU A 240 5.50 11.76 7.52
N TYR A 241 5.57 12.02 6.21
CA TYR A 241 6.65 12.80 5.61
C TYR A 241 6.38 14.30 5.49
N LYS A 242 5.21 14.76 5.94
CA LYS A 242 4.78 16.15 5.77
C LYS A 242 4.73 16.60 4.29
N GLU A 243 4.22 15.71 3.43
CA GLU A 243 4.15 15.89 1.97
C GLU A 243 2.73 16.18 1.48
N HIS A 244 1.83 16.64 2.35
CA HIS A 244 0.54 17.15 1.92
C HIS A 244 0.67 18.63 1.62
N GLU A 245 0.03 19.08 0.54
CA GLU A 245 0.04 20.49 0.14
C GLU A 245 -0.72 21.36 1.15
N GLN A 246 -1.73 20.78 1.80
CA GLN A 246 -2.56 21.43 2.80
C GLN A 246 -2.63 20.57 4.08
N ASP A 247 -3.04 21.19 5.19
CA ASP A 247 -3.22 20.52 6.48
C ASP A 247 -4.46 19.60 6.51
N VAL A 248 -5.22 19.59 5.42
CA VAL A 248 -6.43 18.79 5.20
C VAL A 248 -6.30 18.00 3.90
N LEU A 249 -6.90 16.81 3.86
CA LEU A 249 -6.96 16.02 2.64
C LEU A 249 -7.95 16.68 1.68
N THR A 250 -7.55 16.95 0.44
CA THR A 250 -8.40 17.58 -0.58
C THR A 250 -8.93 16.58 -1.61
N GLU A 251 -9.97 16.95 -2.35
CA GLU A 251 -10.48 16.14 -3.47
C GLU A 251 -9.43 15.95 -4.56
N ARG A 252 -8.64 16.99 -4.87
CA ARG A 252 -7.51 16.89 -5.80
C ARG A 252 -6.50 15.82 -5.38
N GLN A 253 -6.07 15.82 -4.13
CA GLN A 253 -5.10 14.83 -3.64
C GLN A 253 -5.68 13.40 -3.66
N VAL A 254 -6.95 13.23 -3.33
CA VAL A 254 -7.61 11.92 -3.45
C VAL A 254 -7.61 11.45 -4.91
N GLN A 255 -7.94 12.34 -5.84
CA GLN A 255 -7.97 12.03 -7.26
C GLN A 255 -6.59 11.70 -7.81
N GLU A 256 -5.55 12.44 -7.43
CA GLU A 256 -4.16 12.17 -7.81
C GLU A 256 -3.70 10.77 -7.37
N ILE A 257 -3.99 10.40 -6.11
CA ILE A 257 -3.66 9.07 -5.59
C ILE A 257 -4.45 7.99 -6.35
N LEU A 258 -5.73 8.24 -6.65
CA LEU A 258 -6.57 7.31 -7.42
C LEU A 258 -6.08 7.12 -8.86
N ASP A 259 -5.63 8.18 -9.53
CA ASP A 259 -5.07 8.10 -10.88
C ASP A 259 -3.80 7.26 -10.91
N PHE A 260 -2.89 7.47 -9.95
CA PHE A 260 -1.73 6.60 -9.79
C PHE A 260 -2.14 5.13 -9.58
N LEU A 261 -3.06 4.87 -8.65
CA LEU A 261 -3.50 3.50 -8.35
C LEU A 261 -4.18 2.85 -9.55
N ARG A 262 -4.95 3.62 -10.32
CA ARG A 262 -5.58 3.18 -11.58
C ARG A 262 -4.52 2.72 -12.56
N ASP A 263 -3.52 3.55 -12.80
CA ASP A 263 -2.48 3.26 -13.80
C ASP A 263 -1.64 2.07 -13.37
N LEU A 264 -1.33 1.96 -12.07
CA LEU A 264 -0.66 0.80 -11.49
C LEU A 264 -1.46 -0.49 -11.72
N TRP A 265 -2.77 -0.50 -11.44
CA TRP A 265 -3.61 -1.65 -11.69
C TRP A 265 -3.61 -2.09 -13.15
N PHE A 266 -3.72 -1.13 -14.08
CA PHE A 266 -3.74 -1.46 -15.51
C PHE A 266 -2.38 -1.95 -16.02
N ARG A 267 -1.26 -1.46 -15.47
CA ARG A 267 0.06 -2.02 -15.74
C ARG A 267 0.18 -3.47 -15.28
N LEU A 268 -0.31 -3.78 -14.07
CA LEU A 268 -0.32 -5.15 -13.53
C LEU A 268 -1.21 -6.09 -14.37
N GLU A 269 -2.32 -5.57 -14.90
CA GLU A 269 -3.21 -6.33 -15.77
C GLU A 269 -2.57 -6.68 -17.13
N ARG A 270 -1.74 -5.78 -17.68
CA ARG A 270 -1.04 -5.97 -18.96
C ARG A 270 0.29 -6.73 -18.86
N GLN A 271 0.78 -7.01 -17.65
CA GLN A 271 2.09 -7.64 -17.36
C GLN A 271 3.32 -6.82 -17.81
N SER A 272 3.14 -5.65 -18.42
CA SER A 272 4.17 -4.99 -19.22
C SER A 272 5.23 -4.18 -18.44
N ALA A 273 5.19 -4.15 -17.11
CA ALA A 273 6.01 -3.18 -16.35
C ALA A 273 6.62 -3.67 -15.03
N PHE A 274 6.52 -4.97 -14.76
CA PHE A 274 6.99 -5.58 -13.50
C PHE A 274 7.61 -6.96 -13.75
N GLU A 275 8.29 -7.13 -14.89
CA GLU A 275 8.98 -8.37 -15.22
C GLU A 275 9.98 -8.74 -14.11
N GLY A 276 9.96 -9.99 -13.66
CA GLY A 276 10.76 -10.48 -12.53
C GLY A 276 10.14 -10.30 -11.14
N GLU A 277 9.11 -9.47 -10.95
CA GLU A 277 8.49 -9.28 -9.62
C GLU A 277 7.41 -10.34 -9.34
N ASN A 278 7.73 -11.32 -8.49
CA ASN A 278 6.85 -12.43 -8.13
C ASN A 278 5.45 -12.01 -7.64
N TRP A 279 5.34 -10.89 -6.94
CA TRP A 279 4.05 -10.42 -6.45
C TRP A 279 3.18 -9.84 -7.58
N ALA A 280 3.77 -9.14 -8.54
CA ALA A 280 3.07 -8.54 -9.67
C ALA A 280 2.50 -9.63 -10.58
N MET A 281 3.28 -10.67 -10.84
CA MET A 281 2.83 -11.88 -11.55
C MET A 281 1.63 -12.54 -10.86
N ARG A 282 1.61 -12.61 -9.52
CA ARG A 282 0.46 -13.15 -8.77
C ARG A 282 -0.78 -12.29 -8.92
N VAL A 283 -0.64 -10.97 -8.96
CA VAL A 283 -1.77 -10.06 -9.25
C VAL A 283 -2.27 -10.27 -10.67
N HIS A 284 -1.37 -10.30 -11.66
CA HIS A 284 -1.72 -10.57 -13.06
C HIS A 284 -2.54 -11.86 -13.20
N LYS A 285 -2.04 -12.96 -12.64
CA LYS A 285 -2.76 -14.25 -12.62
C LYS A 285 -4.12 -14.16 -11.92
N THR A 286 -4.21 -13.37 -10.84
CA THR A 286 -5.49 -13.11 -10.15
C THR A 286 -6.49 -12.37 -11.07
N LEU A 287 -6.03 -11.38 -11.83
CA LEU A 287 -6.86 -10.58 -12.73
C LEU A 287 -7.25 -11.33 -14.02
N LYS A 288 -6.38 -12.22 -14.52
CA LYS A 288 -6.73 -13.18 -15.57
C LYS A 288 -7.58 -14.35 -15.04
N ALA A 289 -7.76 -14.40 -13.73
CA ALA A 289 -8.41 -15.49 -13.01
C ALA A 289 -7.84 -16.87 -13.35
N ASP A 290 -6.53 -16.89 -13.60
CA ASP A 290 -5.74 -18.04 -13.99
C ASP A 290 -5.34 -18.86 -12.76
N GLY A 291 -5.83 -20.10 -12.72
CA GLY A 291 -5.48 -21.10 -11.74
C GLY A 291 -5.93 -20.84 -10.29
N ARG A 292 -5.63 -21.82 -9.42
CA ARG A 292 -5.93 -21.77 -7.98
C ARG A 292 -5.05 -20.77 -7.22
N PHE A 293 -3.86 -20.46 -7.74
CA PHE A 293 -2.87 -19.62 -7.05
C PHE A 293 -3.21 -18.12 -7.08
N GLY A 294 -3.79 -17.60 -8.16
CA GLY A 294 -4.27 -16.21 -8.21
C GLY A 294 -5.40 -15.97 -7.19
N LEU A 295 -6.36 -16.90 -7.12
CA LEU A 295 -7.48 -16.78 -6.19
C LEU A 295 -7.07 -16.85 -4.71
N LYS A 296 -5.94 -17.49 -4.37
CA LYS A 296 -5.40 -17.46 -2.99
C LYS A 296 -5.02 -16.05 -2.54
N LEU A 297 -4.42 -15.24 -3.42
CA LEU A 297 -4.11 -13.83 -3.12
C LEU A 297 -5.40 -13.04 -2.89
N ALA A 298 -6.38 -13.24 -3.76
CA ALA A 298 -7.68 -12.62 -3.59
C ALA A 298 -8.40 -13.12 -2.33
N GLY A 299 -8.17 -14.33 -1.81
CA GLY A 299 -8.91 -14.87 -0.66
C GLY A 299 -8.44 -14.41 0.72
N LYS A 300 -7.18 -14.01 0.86
CA LYS A 300 -6.48 -13.93 2.15
C LYS A 300 -6.16 -12.49 2.56
N LYS A 301 -6.71 -12.01 3.68
CA LYS A 301 -6.55 -10.62 4.15
C LYS A 301 -5.08 -10.23 4.34
N GLU A 302 -4.29 -11.09 4.96
CA GLU A 302 -2.87 -10.90 5.20
C GLU A 302 -2.07 -10.79 3.88
N ALA A 303 -2.47 -11.56 2.86
CA ALA A 303 -1.84 -11.50 1.54
C ALA A 303 -2.21 -10.20 0.80
N ARG A 304 -3.47 -9.75 0.93
CA ARG A 304 -3.94 -8.47 0.38
C ARG A 304 -3.24 -7.29 1.06
N TYR A 305 -3.04 -7.33 2.37
CA TYR A 305 -2.30 -6.27 3.08
C TYR A 305 -0.85 -6.16 2.63
N ARG A 306 -0.16 -7.30 2.47
CA ARG A 306 1.19 -7.33 1.86
C ARG A 306 1.20 -6.73 0.46
N LEU A 307 0.17 -6.99 -0.35
CA LEU A 307 0.04 -6.35 -1.66
C LEU A 307 -0.16 -4.83 -1.56
N CYS A 308 -0.95 -4.35 -0.60
CA CYS A 308 -1.12 -2.91 -0.38
C CYS A 308 0.22 -2.23 -0.06
N ARG A 309 1.11 -2.90 0.69
CA ARG A 309 2.48 -2.41 0.92
C ARG A 309 3.28 -2.28 -0.37
N ASN A 310 3.17 -3.24 -1.29
CA ASN A 310 3.84 -3.15 -2.58
C ASN A 310 3.33 -1.97 -3.41
N PHE A 311 2.02 -1.68 -3.34
CA PHE A 311 1.43 -0.51 -4.01
C PHE A 311 1.97 0.80 -3.42
N VAL A 312 2.08 0.89 -2.10
CA VAL A 312 2.70 2.03 -1.41
C VAL A 312 4.17 2.17 -1.78
N ASN A 313 4.92 1.07 -1.87
CA ASN A 313 6.32 1.11 -2.33
C ASN A 313 6.43 1.61 -3.78
N CYS A 314 5.49 1.23 -4.66
CA CYS A 314 5.42 1.78 -6.01
C CYS A 314 5.17 3.30 -5.99
N TRP A 315 4.28 3.79 -5.10
CA TRP A 315 4.04 5.22 -4.93
C TRP A 315 5.29 5.95 -4.44
N ILE A 316 5.94 5.42 -3.40
CA ILE A 316 7.17 5.98 -2.83
C ILE A 316 8.23 6.15 -3.91
N LYS A 317 8.47 5.11 -4.73
CA LYS A 317 9.39 5.18 -5.87
C LYS A 317 8.95 6.21 -6.91
N HIS A 318 7.66 6.21 -7.27
CA HIS A 318 7.11 7.14 -8.28
C HIS A 318 7.28 8.62 -7.87
N LYS A 319 7.17 8.93 -6.59
CA LYS A 319 7.35 10.27 -6.04
C LYS A 319 8.79 10.58 -5.59
N ASN A 320 9.75 9.69 -5.87
CA ASN A 320 11.13 9.81 -5.38
C ASN A 320 11.20 10.01 -3.85
N MET A 321 10.28 9.39 -3.13
CA MET A 321 10.15 9.43 -1.68
C MET A 321 10.98 8.36 -0.97
N ASP A 322 11.86 7.68 -1.69
CA ASP A 322 12.79 6.73 -1.07
C ASP A 322 13.69 7.47 -0.06
N VAL A 323 13.88 6.86 1.11
CA VAL A 323 14.75 7.42 2.15
C VAL A 323 16.11 6.74 2.04
N LYS A 324 17.13 7.51 1.72
CA LYS A 324 18.52 7.07 1.64
C LYS A 324 19.33 7.75 2.74
N THR A 325 20.29 7.05 3.30
CA THR A 325 21.32 7.63 4.17
C THR A 325 22.29 8.49 3.34
N GLU A 326 23.16 9.24 4.02
CA GLU A 326 24.18 10.09 3.37
C GLU A 326 25.15 9.28 2.49
N ASP A 327 25.43 8.02 2.85
CA ASP A 327 26.21 7.07 2.05
C ASP A 327 25.37 6.35 0.95
N GLY A 328 24.16 6.85 0.66
CA GLY A 328 23.29 6.37 -0.41
C GLY A 328 22.58 5.04 -0.12
N LYS A 329 22.77 4.45 1.07
CA LYS A 329 22.12 3.19 1.44
C LYS A 329 20.64 3.43 1.73
N MET A 330 19.81 2.53 1.22
CA MET A 330 18.37 2.57 1.49
C MET A 330 18.13 2.35 2.99
N VAL A 331 17.43 3.29 3.61
CA VAL A 331 16.98 3.11 5.00
C VAL A 331 15.94 2.00 5.02
N HIS A 332 16.17 1.00 5.88
CA HIS A 332 15.45 -0.26 5.87
C HIS A 332 13.93 -0.10 5.72
N GLU A 333 13.38 -0.56 4.59
CA GLU A 333 11.93 -0.63 4.32
C GLU A 333 11.17 -1.28 5.50
N GLY A 334 11.79 -2.26 6.15
CA GLY A 334 11.25 -2.91 7.33
C GLY A 334 11.03 -1.96 8.53
N THR A 335 11.91 -0.99 8.75
CA THR A 335 11.77 -0.01 9.83
C THR A 335 10.61 0.94 9.59
N PHE A 336 10.45 1.40 8.34
CA PHE A 336 9.33 2.26 7.94
C PHE A 336 7.98 1.57 8.16
N ILE A 337 7.85 0.34 7.66
CA ILE A 337 6.63 -0.45 7.87
C ILE A 337 6.37 -0.72 9.34
N HIS A 338 7.42 -0.98 10.12
CA HIS A 338 7.30 -1.18 11.56
C HIS A 338 6.80 0.07 12.29
N LEU A 339 7.24 1.26 11.87
CA LEU A 339 6.74 2.53 12.39
C LEU A 339 5.24 2.69 12.11
N ILE A 340 4.80 2.49 10.86
CA ILE A 340 3.37 2.54 10.50
C ILE A 340 2.56 1.53 11.32
N HIS A 341 3.02 0.30 11.44
CA HIS A 341 2.36 -0.73 12.24
C HIS A 341 2.21 -0.31 13.71
N LYS A 342 3.24 0.31 14.31
CA LYS A 342 3.13 0.81 15.69
C LYS A 342 2.17 1.97 15.80
N ILE A 343 2.18 2.91 14.85
CA ILE A 343 1.22 4.01 14.83
C ILE A 343 -0.20 3.42 14.79
N LEU A 344 -0.48 2.46 13.91
CA LEU A 344 -1.79 1.80 13.82
C LEU A 344 -2.17 1.08 15.11
N TYR A 345 -1.24 0.33 15.70
CA TYR A 345 -1.46 -0.43 16.94
C TYR A 345 -1.71 0.47 18.14
N PHE A 346 -0.96 1.56 18.34
CA PHE A 346 -1.23 2.46 19.46
C PHE A 346 -2.44 3.37 19.21
N SER A 347 -2.98 3.36 17.98
CA SER A 347 -4.19 4.09 17.60
C SER A 347 -5.47 3.25 17.69
N ASN A 348 -5.38 1.94 17.99
CA ASN A 348 -6.54 1.03 18.08
C ASN A 348 -6.33 0.06 19.24
#